data_AF-A0AAW5FMF6-F1
#
_entry.id   AF-A0AAW5FMF6-F1
#
_cell.length_a   1.000
_cell.length_b   1.000
_cell.length_c   1.000
_cell.angle_alpha   90.00
_cell.angle_beta   90.00
_cell.angle_gamma   90.00
#
_symmetry.space_group_name_H-M   'P 1'
#
loop_
_entity.id
_entity.type
_entity.pdbx_description
1 polymer ?
#
loop_
_entity_poly.entity_id
_entity_poly.type
_entity_poly.pdbx_seq_one_letter_code
_entity_poly.pdbx_strand_id
1 'polypeptide(L)'
;MDNTARIALVPPPDRRQSETALAIARGTARLLRSLGFTCISELPLPSGRRADLVALNERGEVWIVEIKSSVEDLRADQKWHEYRAHCDRLFFAFTQDLPCEIFPQDTGLIIADAYGAHLQCEAPEHKLAAATRKQMTVRFAMAAALRINRLVDPQGHAEFWE
;
A
#
# COMPACT_ATOMS: atom_id res chain seq x y z
N MET A 1 28.59 6.42 -32.45
CA MET A 1 27.89 5.44 -31.60
C MET A 1 28.00 5.94 -30.18
N ASP A 2 26.95 6.59 -29.67
CA ASP A 2 26.70 6.65 -28.23
C ASP A 2 25.27 7.17 -28.03
N ASN A 3 24.34 6.24 -27.81
CA ASN A 3 22.97 6.54 -27.45
C ASN A 3 22.77 6.07 -26.00
N THR A 4 23.33 6.83 -25.07
CA THR A 4 23.02 6.71 -23.64
C THR A 4 21.59 7.20 -23.45
N ALA A 5 20.62 6.36 -23.84
CA ALA A 5 19.24 6.56 -23.47
C ALA A 5 19.20 6.66 -21.95
N ARG A 6 18.90 7.85 -21.42
CA ARG A 6 18.59 8.03 -20.00
C ARG A 6 17.41 7.11 -19.70
N ILE A 7 17.70 5.97 -19.09
CA ILE A 7 16.69 5.07 -18.56
C ILE A 7 16.03 5.84 -17.42
N ALA A 8 14.85 6.40 -17.70
CA ALA A 8 14.03 6.96 -16.64
C ALA A 8 13.68 5.80 -15.70
N LEU A 9 14.09 5.91 -14.43
CA LEU A 9 13.82 4.96 -13.34
C LEU A 9 12.34 5.01 -12.94
N VAL A 10 11.44 4.91 -13.92
CA VAL A 10 10.01 4.83 -13.69
C VAL A 10 9.68 3.35 -13.57
N PRO A 11 9.27 2.86 -12.38
CA PRO A 11 8.78 1.50 -12.28
C PRO A 11 7.64 1.30 -13.30
N PRO A 12 7.60 0.17 -14.01
CA PRO A 12 6.57 -0.06 -15.02
C PRO A 12 5.18 0.12 -14.40
N PRO A 13 4.25 0.84 -15.08
CA PRO A 13 2.92 1.09 -14.55
C PRO A 13 2.18 -0.25 -14.38
N ASP A 14 1.58 -0.47 -13.19
CA ASP A 14 0.72 -1.63 -12.97
C ASP A 14 -0.58 -1.43 -13.75
N ARG A 15 -0.68 -2.14 -14.88
CA ARG A 15 -1.83 -2.06 -15.80
C ARG A 15 -3.12 -2.67 -15.23
N ARG A 16 -3.08 -3.26 -14.02
CA ARG A 16 -4.26 -3.78 -13.34
C ARG A 16 -4.96 -2.71 -12.49
N GLN A 17 -4.30 -1.58 -12.23
CA GLN A 17 -4.86 -0.50 -11.42
C GLN A 17 -5.43 0.59 -12.32
N SER A 18 -6.61 1.10 -11.96
CA SER A 18 -7.22 2.25 -12.61
C SER A 18 -6.40 3.53 -12.35
N GLU A 19 -6.52 4.53 -13.20
CA GLU A 19 -5.92 5.86 -12.95
C GLU A 19 -6.38 6.44 -11.61
N THR A 20 -7.65 6.19 -11.25
CA THR A 20 -8.23 6.55 -9.96
C THR A 20 -7.53 5.85 -8.81
N ALA A 21 -7.27 4.55 -8.89
CA ALA A 21 -6.53 3.82 -7.85
C ALA A 21 -5.10 4.35 -7.68
N LEU A 22 -4.41 4.66 -8.79
CA LEU A 22 -3.07 5.26 -8.75
C LEU A 22 -3.08 6.65 -8.11
N ALA A 23 -4.10 7.46 -8.40
CA ALA A 23 -4.30 8.76 -7.77
C ALA A 23 -4.49 8.63 -6.26
N ILE A 24 -5.44 7.79 -5.82
CA ILE A 24 -5.71 7.50 -4.40
C ILE A 24 -4.43 7.01 -3.70
N ALA A 25 -3.68 6.08 -4.30
CA ALA A 25 -2.44 5.56 -3.76
C ALA A 25 -1.43 6.69 -3.48
N ARG A 26 -1.28 7.60 -4.44
CA ARG A 26 -0.35 8.74 -4.36
C ARG A 26 -0.74 9.71 -3.26
N GLY A 27 -2.02 10.10 -3.19
CA GLY A 27 -2.52 10.98 -2.13
C GLY A 27 -2.36 10.37 -0.75
N THR A 28 -2.74 9.10 -0.62
CA THR A 28 -2.63 8.34 0.63
C THR A 28 -1.19 8.22 1.10
N ALA A 29 -0.25 7.90 0.20
CA ALA A 29 1.17 7.83 0.53
C ALA A 29 1.72 9.17 1.06
N ARG A 30 1.23 10.30 0.55
CA ARG A 30 1.60 11.66 1.04
C ARG A 30 1.07 11.92 2.44
N LEU A 31 -0.18 11.55 2.72
CA LEU A 31 -0.76 11.63 4.07
C LEU A 31 0.00 10.73 5.04
N LEU A 32 0.27 9.47 4.68
CA LEU A 32 1.05 8.56 5.52
C LEU A 32 2.43 9.17 5.85
N ARG A 33 3.08 9.80 4.87
CA ARG A 33 4.35 10.49 5.09
C ARG A 33 4.23 11.67 6.06
N SER A 34 3.17 12.49 5.98
CA SER A 34 2.97 13.60 6.93
C SER A 34 2.68 13.11 8.35
N LEU A 35 2.14 11.90 8.51
CA LEU A 35 1.92 11.21 9.79
C LEU A 35 3.18 10.49 10.32
N GLY A 36 4.32 10.61 9.66
CA GLY A 36 5.59 9.99 10.08
C GLY A 36 5.74 8.52 9.65
N PHE A 37 4.90 8.03 8.75
CA PHE A 37 5.05 6.70 8.17
C PHE A 37 5.89 6.72 6.89
N THR A 38 6.44 5.56 6.58
CA THR A 38 6.89 5.18 5.24
C THR A 38 5.95 4.11 4.72
N CYS A 39 5.76 3.99 3.41
CA CYS A 39 4.89 2.96 2.86
C CYS A 39 5.46 2.31 1.62
N ILE A 40 5.03 1.08 1.36
CA ILE A 40 5.27 0.36 0.12
C ILE A 40 3.94 -0.16 -0.41
N SER A 41 3.77 -0.13 -1.72
CA SER A 41 2.57 -0.66 -2.36
C SER A 41 2.62 -2.18 -2.56
N GLU A 42 1.52 -2.86 -2.84
CA GLU A 42 1.48 -4.26 -3.32
C GLU A 42 2.35 -5.23 -2.48
N LEU A 43 2.24 -5.22 -1.15
CA LEU A 43 3.06 -6.09 -0.28
C LEU A 43 2.38 -7.46 -0.10
N PRO A 44 3.03 -8.59 -0.47
CA PRO A 44 2.50 -9.91 -0.16
C PRO A 44 2.49 -10.21 1.35
N LEU A 45 1.34 -10.61 1.86
CA LEU A 45 1.10 -10.92 3.26
C LEU A 45 1.39 -12.41 3.55
N PRO A 46 1.68 -12.79 4.82
CA PRO A 46 1.86 -14.18 5.21
C PRO A 46 0.70 -15.11 4.85
N SER A 47 -0.52 -14.58 4.79
CA SER A 47 -1.74 -15.32 4.39
C SER A 47 -1.81 -15.69 2.90
N GLY A 48 -0.85 -15.24 2.08
CA GLY A 48 -0.90 -15.37 0.62
C GLY A 48 -1.71 -14.27 -0.08
N ARG A 49 -2.29 -13.34 0.70
CA ARG A 49 -2.92 -12.12 0.20
C ARG A 49 -1.87 -11.07 -0.20
N ARG A 50 -2.33 -9.95 -0.75
CA ARG A 50 -1.50 -8.78 -1.06
C ARG A 50 -2.24 -7.53 -0.60
N ALA A 51 -1.59 -6.70 0.21
CA ALA A 51 -2.13 -5.41 0.63
C ALA A 51 -1.74 -4.32 -0.36
N ASP A 52 -2.65 -3.38 -0.62
CA ASP A 52 -2.43 -2.31 -1.59
C ASP A 52 -1.36 -1.33 -1.12
N LEU A 53 -1.44 -0.88 0.14
CA LEU A 53 -0.40 -0.14 0.82
C LEU A 53 -0.16 -0.73 2.21
N VAL A 54 1.12 -0.90 2.56
CA VAL A 54 1.54 -1.18 3.94
C VAL A 54 2.39 -0.03 4.39
N ALA A 55 2.10 0.51 5.57
CA ALA A 55 2.82 1.61 6.18
C ALA A 55 3.54 1.17 7.46
N LEU A 56 4.76 1.66 7.66
CA LEU A 56 5.60 1.39 8.83
C LEU A 56 6.21 2.71 9.34
N ASN A 57 6.21 2.92 10.65
CA ASN A 57 6.86 4.06 11.30
C ASN A 57 7.97 3.63 12.28
N GLU A 58 8.65 4.62 12.87
CA GLU A 58 9.77 4.40 13.81
C GLU A 58 9.37 3.69 15.12
N ARG A 59 8.08 3.72 15.49
CA ARG A 59 7.55 2.98 16.64
C ARG A 59 7.27 1.50 16.30
N GLY A 60 7.43 1.11 15.04
CA GLY A 60 7.11 -0.23 14.56
C GLY A 60 5.61 -0.49 14.40
N GLU A 61 4.79 0.56 14.33
CA GLU A 61 3.37 0.42 14.01
C GLU A 61 3.20 0.08 12.52
N VAL A 62 2.34 -0.90 12.24
CA VAL A 62 2.06 -1.39 10.89
C VAL A 62 0.63 -1.05 10.53
N TRP A 63 0.42 -0.23 9.52
CA TRP A 63 -0.91 0.05 8.98
C TRP A 63 -1.06 -0.65 7.63
N ILE A 64 -2.25 -1.19 7.37
CA ILE A 64 -2.65 -1.60 6.02
C ILE A 64 -3.71 -0.62 5.52
N VAL A 65 -3.55 -0.16 4.28
CA VAL A 65 -4.53 0.68 3.61
C VAL A 65 -4.92 0.01 2.30
N GLU A 66 -6.19 -0.39 2.18
CA GLU A 66 -6.76 -0.96 0.96
C GLU A 66 -7.40 0.14 0.12
N ILE A 67 -7.10 0.18 -1.16
CA ILE A 67 -7.56 1.20 -2.09
C ILE A 67 -8.83 0.72 -2.75
N LYS A 68 -9.89 1.55 -2.71
CA LYS A 68 -11.17 1.28 -3.36
C LYS A 68 -11.49 2.41 -4.34
N SER A 69 -11.33 2.11 -5.63
CA SER A 69 -11.55 3.08 -6.71
C SER A 69 -12.99 3.15 -7.20
N SER A 70 -13.83 2.16 -6.83
CA SER A 70 -15.27 2.14 -7.13
C SER A 70 -16.05 1.31 -6.11
N VAL A 71 -17.39 1.34 -6.21
CA VAL A 71 -18.29 0.52 -5.38
C VAL A 71 -18.11 -0.97 -5.69
N GLU A 72 -17.86 -1.33 -6.94
CA GLU A 72 -17.60 -2.70 -7.38
C GLU A 72 -16.30 -3.25 -6.78
N ASP A 73 -15.26 -2.42 -6.72
CA ASP A 73 -13.97 -2.74 -6.10
C ASP A 73 -14.15 -3.07 -4.61
N LEU A 74 -14.94 -2.26 -3.90
CA LEU A 74 -15.30 -2.53 -2.50
C LEU A 74 -16.11 -3.83 -2.35
N ARG A 75 -17.10 -4.07 -3.21
CA ARG A 75 -17.94 -5.28 -3.16
C ARG A 75 -17.19 -6.57 -3.50
N ALA A 76 -16.15 -6.48 -4.33
CA ALA A 76 -15.32 -7.62 -4.71
C ALA A 76 -14.41 -8.07 -3.56
N ASP A 77 -14.02 -7.16 -2.68
CA ASP A 77 -13.15 -7.45 -1.54
C ASP A 77 -13.94 -8.03 -0.36
N GLN A 78 -14.32 -9.30 -0.48
CA GLN A 78 -15.07 -10.01 0.57
C GLN A 78 -14.19 -10.47 1.74
N LYS A 79 -12.86 -10.33 1.62
CA LYS A 79 -11.88 -10.93 2.52
C LYS A 79 -10.98 -9.91 3.22
N TRP A 80 -11.33 -8.63 3.12
CA TRP A 80 -10.63 -7.53 3.76
C TRP A 80 -10.35 -7.77 5.26
N HIS A 81 -11.26 -8.47 5.96
CA HIS A 81 -11.13 -8.76 7.39
C HIS A 81 -9.90 -9.63 7.71
N GLU A 82 -9.43 -10.45 6.76
CA GLU A 82 -8.20 -11.25 6.91
C GLU A 82 -6.96 -10.36 7.10
N TYR A 83 -6.97 -9.11 6.62
CA TYR A 83 -5.84 -8.18 6.74
C TYR A 83 -5.61 -7.69 8.17
N ARG A 84 -6.63 -7.76 9.04
CA ARG A 84 -6.50 -7.41 10.46
C ARG A 84 -5.45 -8.25 11.18
N ALA A 85 -5.18 -9.47 10.71
CA ALA A 85 -4.13 -10.32 11.28
C ALA A 85 -2.71 -9.81 10.97
N HIS A 86 -2.56 -8.76 10.15
CA HIS A 86 -1.28 -8.30 9.60
C HIS A 86 -1.01 -6.81 9.81
N CYS A 87 -1.88 -6.08 10.52
CA CYS A 87 -1.71 -4.67 10.84
C CYS A 87 -2.21 -4.33 12.25
N ASP A 88 -1.68 -3.25 12.81
CA ASP A 88 -2.24 -2.62 14.01
C ASP A 88 -3.52 -1.85 13.71
N ARG A 89 -3.63 -1.31 12.48
CA ARG A 89 -4.78 -0.54 12.00
C ARG A 89 -5.03 -0.81 10.52
N LEU A 90 -6.31 -0.98 10.18
CA LEU A 90 -6.77 -1.23 8.82
C LEU A 90 -7.61 -0.05 8.34
N PHE A 91 -7.24 0.49 7.18
CA PHE A 91 -7.93 1.60 6.54
C PHE A 91 -8.41 1.22 5.15
N PHE A 92 -9.47 1.90 4.71
CA PHE A 92 -9.80 2.02 3.29
C PHE A 92 -9.45 3.42 2.80
N ALA A 93 -8.84 3.52 1.62
CA ALA A 93 -8.60 4.76 0.91
C ALA A 93 -9.42 4.82 -0.38
N PHE A 94 -10.13 5.92 -0.61
CA PHE A 94 -11.10 6.05 -1.72
C PHE A 94 -11.24 7.51 -2.17
N THR A 95 -11.92 7.75 -3.30
CA THR A 95 -12.21 9.13 -3.76
C THR A 95 -13.36 9.75 -3.00
N GLN A 96 -13.46 11.07 -3.01
CA GLN A 96 -14.58 11.81 -2.41
C GLN A 96 -15.96 11.44 -3.00
N ASP A 97 -16.00 10.77 -4.15
CA ASP A 97 -17.25 10.44 -4.85
C ASP A 97 -17.94 9.19 -4.28
N LEU A 98 -17.23 8.41 -3.45
CA LEU A 98 -17.80 7.25 -2.78
C LEU A 98 -18.37 7.67 -1.40
N PRO A 99 -19.65 7.38 -1.11
CA PRO A 99 -20.25 7.68 0.19
C PRO A 99 -19.56 6.88 1.31
N CYS A 100 -19.24 7.52 2.43
CA CYS A 100 -18.51 6.86 3.53
C CYS A 100 -19.31 5.71 4.18
N GLU A 101 -20.64 5.77 4.11
CA GLU A 101 -21.57 4.86 4.78
C GLU A 101 -21.56 3.44 4.18
N ILE A 102 -20.98 3.25 3.00
CA ILE A 102 -20.85 1.94 2.37
C ILE A 102 -19.67 1.13 2.94
N PHE A 103 -18.76 1.78 3.65
CA PHE A 103 -17.58 1.13 4.22
C PHE A 103 -17.87 0.50 5.59
N PRO A 104 -17.16 -0.57 5.96
CA PRO A 104 -17.29 -1.19 7.28
C PRO A 104 -16.98 -0.20 8.42
N GLN A 105 -17.87 -0.12 9.42
CA GLN A 105 -17.76 0.83 10.53
C GLN A 105 -16.55 0.58 11.45
N ASP A 106 -15.99 -0.62 11.44
CA ASP A 106 -14.84 -1.01 12.24
C ASP A 106 -13.49 -0.73 11.53
N THR A 107 -13.49 0.07 10.46
CA THR A 107 -12.28 0.43 9.71
C THR A 107 -12.04 1.94 9.69
N GLY A 108 -10.79 2.34 9.52
CA GLY A 108 -10.47 3.75 9.30
C GLY A 108 -10.72 4.13 7.84
N LEU A 109 -11.04 5.40 7.60
CA LEU A 109 -11.40 5.91 6.28
C LEU A 109 -10.49 7.07 5.88
N ILE A 110 -9.92 6.97 4.68
CA ILE A 110 -9.06 7.98 4.08
C ILE A 110 -9.69 8.42 2.75
N ILE A 111 -10.00 9.69 2.62
CA ILE A 111 -10.45 10.27 1.34
C ILE A 111 -9.22 10.84 0.64
N ALA A 112 -8.94 10.41 -0.58
CA ALA A 112 -7.71 10.75 -1.28
C ALA A 112 -7.91 11.01 -2.79
N ASP A 113 -6.99 11.80 -3.34
CA ASP A 113 -6.83 12.02 -4.77
C ASP A 113 -5.34 12.04 -5.15
N ALA A 114 -5.00 12.44 -6.38
CA ALA A 114 -3.61 12.47 -6.81
C ALA A 114 -2.74 13.49 -6.05
N TYR A 115 -3.35 14.47 -5.37
CA TYR A 115 -2.68 15.60 -4.73
C TYR A 115 -2.45 15.37 -3.25
N GLY A 116 -3.40 14.77 -2.54
CA GLY A 116 -3.30 14.53 -1.11
C GLY A 116 -4.39 13.60 -0.59
N ALA A 117 -4.52 13.56 0.73
CA ALA A 117 -5.57 12.80 1.38
C ALA A 117 -5.94 13.40 2.74
N HIS A 118 -7.14 13.09 3.20
CA HIS A 118 -7.70 13.47 4.47
C HIS A 118 -8.13 12.22 5.25
N LEU A 119 -7.76 12.16 6.53
CA LEU A 119 -8.21 11.10 7.42
C LEU A 119 -9.61 11.43 7.93
N GLN A 120 -10.62 10.79 7.33
CA GLN A 120 -12.03 11.00 7.63
C GLN A 120 -12.46 10.28 8.92
N CYS A 121 -11.94 9.06 9.14
CA CYS A 121 -12.26 8.25 10.31
C CYS A 121 -11.00 7.52 10.79
N GLU A 122 -10.73 7.58 12.08
CA GLU A 122 -9.65 6.82 12.71
C GLU A 122 -9.97 5.32 12.73
N ALA A 123 -8.99 4.49 12.42
CA ALA A 123 -9.15 3.04 12.51
C ALA A 123 -9.05 2.57 13.97
N PRO A 124 -9.87 1.62 14.42
CA PRO A 124 -9.67 0.99 15.73
C PRO A 124 -8.36 0.22 15.79
N GLU A 125 -7.69 0.30 16.94
CA GLU A 125 -6.38 -0.32 17.16
C GLU A 125 -6.48 -1.79 17.55
N HIS A 126 -5.73 -2.62 16.83
CA HIS A 126 -5.62 -4.06 17.02
C HIS A 126 -4.15 -4.45 17.08
N LYS A 127 -3.51 -4.25 18.23
CA LYS A 127 -2.05 -4.43 18.35
C LYS A 127 -1.59 -5.82 17.86
N LEU A 128 -0.66 -5.83 16.93
CA LEU A 128 -0.01 -7.06 16.48
C LEU A 128 0.79 -7.71 17.61
N ALA A 129 0.63 -9.03 17.73
CA ALA A 129 1.52 -9.86 18.52
C ALA A 129 2.97 -9.70 18.05
N ALA A 130 3.93 -9.77 18.98
CA ALA A 130 5.34 -9.50 18.73
C ALA A 130 5.93 -10.34 17.58
N ALA A 131 5.58 -11.63 17.49
CA ALA A 131 6.03 -12.51 16.41
C ALA A 131 5.52 -12.05 15.04
N THR A 132 4.23 -11.71 14.94
CA THR A 132 3.60 -11.21 13.72
C THR A 132 4.19 -9.86 13.31
N ARG A 133 4.39 -8.95 14.27
CA ARG A 133 5.03 -7.65 14.02
C ARG A 133 6.43 -7.83 13.42
N LYS A 134 7.26 -8.68 14.04
CA LYS A 134 8.60 -9.00 13.52
C LYS A 134 8.53 -9.53 12.09
N GLN A 135 7.60 -10.46 11.82
CA GLN A 135 7.42 -11.01 10.48
C GLN A 135 7.05 -9.94 9.45
N MET A 136 6.10 -9.06 9.79
CA MET A 136 5.67 -7.96 8.93
C MET A 136 6.78 -6.95 8.68
N THR A 137 7.53 -6.56 9.72
CA THR A 137 8.67 -5.64 9.59
C THR A 137 9.75 -6.20 8.67
N VAL A 138 10.12 -7.49 8.82
CA VAL A 138 11.12 -8.12 7.94
C VAL A 138 10.62 -8.18 6.49
N ARG A 139 9.34 -8.55 6.27
CA ARG A 139 8.75 -8.57 4.92
C ARG A 139 8.74 -7.19 4.28
N PHE A 140 8.34 -6.17 5.03
CA PHE A 140 8.35 -4.77 4.57
C PHE A 140 9.77 -4.34 4.19
N ALA A 141 10.75 -4.57 5.06
CA ALA A 141 12.14 -4.18 4.84
C ALA A 141 12.73 -4.88 3.61
N MET A 142 12.52 -6.20 3.47
CA MET A 142 13.00 -6.97 2.31
C MET A 142 12.35 -6.48 1.02
N ALA A 143 11.03 -6.24 1.01
CA ALA A 143 10.34 -5.74 -0.18
C ALA A 143 10.81 -4.34 -0.58
N ALA A 144 11.01 -3.43 0.39
CA ALA A 144 11.55 -2.10 0.15
C ALA A 144 12.98 -2.17 -0.42
N ALA A 145 13.85 -2.97 0.21
CA ALA A 145 15.24 -3.18 -0.21
C ALA A 145 15.33 -3.78 -1.63
N LEU A 146 14.53 -4.80 -1.92
CA LEU A 146 14.50 -5.42 -3.25
C LEU A 146 14.04 -4.44 -4.33
N ARG A 147 13.06 -3.58 -4.02
CA ARG A 147 12.57 -2.58 -4.98
C ARG A 147 13.61 -1.51 -5.25
N ILE A 148 14.29 -0.99 -4.22
CA ILE A 148 15.35 0.00 -4.43
C ILE A 148 16.55 -0.64 -5.15
N ASN A 149 16.93 -1.88 -4.84
CA ASN A 149 17.99 -2.58 -5.55
C ASN A 149 17.68 -2.74 -7.04
N ARG A 150 16.43 -3.13 -7.38
CA ARG A 150 15.97 -3.21 -8.79
C ARG A 150 15.97 -1.86 -9.51
N LEU A 151 15.72 -0.76 -8.79
CA LEU A 151 15.84 0.58 -9.36
C LEU A 151 17.31 0.97 -9.55
N VAL A 152 18.18 0.65 -8.60
CA VAL A 152 19.61 0.99 -8.65
C VAL A 152 20.34 0.17 -9.72
N ASP A 153 20.06 -1.13 -9.80
CA ASP A 153 20.64 -2.05 -10.79
C ASP A 153 19.55 -2.90 -11.46
N PRO A 154 18.89 -2.38 -12.52
CA PRO A 154 17.89 -3.15 -13.25
C PRO A 154 18.44 -4.41 -13.93
N GLN A 155 19.74 -4.46 -14.27
CA GLN A 155 20.35 -5.56 -15.03
C GLN A 155 20.72 -6.75 -14.13
N GLY A 156 21.15 -6.49 -12.89
CA GLY A 156 21.42 -7.51 -11.88
C GLY A 156 20.20 -8.31 -11.42
N HIS A 157 19.01 -7.93 -11.90
CA HIS A 157 17.73 -8.59 -11.61
C HIS A 157 16.97 -9.05 -12.85
N ALA A 158 17.61 -9.04 -14.03
CA ALA A 158 17.04 -9.66 -15.23
C ALA A 158 16.94 -11.18 -15.00
N GLU A 159 15.75 -11.76 -15.24
CA GLU A 159 15.61 -13.21 -15.30
C GLU A 159 16.29 -13.69 -16.58
N PHE A 160 17.49 -14.25 -16.45
CA PHE A 160 18.13 -14.97 -17.54
C PHE A 160 17.38 -16.29 -17.73
N TRP A 161 16.48 -16.31 -18.70
CA TRP A 161 15.91 -17.54 -19.23
C TRP A 161 16.79 -18.01 -20.40
N GLU A 162 17.44 -19.17 -20.26
CA GLU A 162 17.92 -19.99 -21.39
C GLU A 162 16.77 -20.85 -21.94
#